data_AF-A0A963K3M2-F1
#
_entry.id   AF-A0A963K3M2-F1
#
_cell.length_a   1.000
_cell.length_b   1.000
_cell.length_c   1.000
_cell.angle_alpha   90.00
_cell.angle_beta   90.00
_cell.angle_gamma   90.00
#
_symmetry.space_group_name_H-M   'P 1'
#
loop_
_entity.id
_entity.type
_entity.pdbx_description
1 polymer ?
#
loop_
_entity_poly.entity_id
_entity_poly.type
_entity_poly.pdbx_seq_one_letter_code
_entity_poly.pdbx_strand_id
1 'polypeptide(L)'
;MVELHGFRALKLKAGVLEPEAEIEAIRALRGAFPNAPLRIDPNGAWHVHTTLRLLPQMEGLLEYLEDPTLGIPGMAVIQAATKMPLATNMCVVAFDHLPPGIAQGAVRIVLSDHHYWGGLAASRELARICATWGLGLSMHSNSHLGISLAAMAHLAAATPNLTYDCDTHYPWLEDDLI
;
A
#
# COMPACT_ATOMS: atom_id res chain seq x y z
N MET A 1 4.29 -16.84 8.06
CA MET A 1 4.68 -15.58 7.40
C MET A 1 6.16 -15.26 7.61
N VAL A 2 6.59 -14.73 8.76
CA VAL A 2 7.98 -14.29 8.96
C VAL A 2 8.96 -15.46 9.05
N GLU A 3 8.75 -16.43 9.95
CA GLU A 3 9.69 -17.56 10.11
C GLU A 3 9.78 -18.43 8.84
N LEU A 4 8.65 -18.68 8.20
CA LEU A 4 8.57 -19.56 7.03
C LEU A 4 9.10 -18.91 5.74
N HIS A 5 8.81 -17.63 5.50
CA HIS A 5 9.13 -16.95 4.23
C HIS A 5 10.16 -15.83 4.35
N GLY A 6 10.55 -15.44 5.57
CA GLY A 6 11.55 -14.39 5.79
C GLY A 6 11.08 -12.96 5.47
N PHE A 7 9.76 -12.71 5.42
CA PHE A 7 9.24 -11.35 5.18
C PHE A 7 9.75 -10.36 6.24
N ARG A 8 10.12 -9.15 5.77
CA ARG A 8 10.71 -8.11 6.62
C ARG A 8 9.76 -6.96 6.90
N ALA A 9 8.82 -6.68 6.00
CA ALA A 9 7.66 -5.81 6.23
C ALA A 9 6.37 -6.61 6.43
N LEU A 10 5.42 -6.04 7.17
CA LEU A 10 4.12 -6.64 7.45
C LEU A 10 3.00 -5.66 7.09
N LYS A 11 1.96 -6.16 6.42
CA LYS A 11 0.75 -5.41 6.11
C LYS A 11 -0.46 -6.10 6.71
N LEU A 12 -1.27 -5.35 7.46
CA LEU A 12 -2.54 -5.82 8.02
C LEU A 12 -3.69 -5.35 7.11
N LYS A 13 -4.51 -6.30 6.67
CA LYS A 13 -5.82 -6.00 6.08
C LYS A 13 -6.78 -5.60 7.21
N ALA A 14 -7.44 -4.46 7.04
CA ALA A 14 -8.29 -3.81 8.03
C ALA A 14 -9.66 -3.49 7.41
N GLY A 15 -10.47 -2.63 8.05
CA GLY A 15 -11.84 -2.35 7.61
C GLY A 15 -12.83 -3.48 7.92
N VAL A 16 -12.46 -4.37 8.84
CA VAL A 16 -13.28 -5.51 9.28
C VAL A 16 -13.78 -5.30 10.71
N LEU A 17 -12.91 -4.81 11.59
CA LEU A 17 -13.24 -4.49 12.98
C LEU A 17 -13.33 -2.98 13.17
N GLU A 18 -13.71 -2.56 14.38
CA GLU A 18 -13.65 -1.15 14.74
C GLU A 18 -12.21 -0.62 14.60
N PRO A 19 -12.01 0.60 14.06
CA PRO A 19 -10.68 1.12 13.73
C PRO A 19 -9.69 1.10 14.91
N GLU A 20 -10.17 1.40 16.12
CA GLU A 20 -9.37 1.35 17.34
C GLU A 20 -8.84 -0.08 17.62
N ALA A 21 -9.64 -1.13 17.38
CA ALA A 21 -9.20 -2.50 17.56
C ALA A 21 -8.14 -2.91 16.52
N GLU A 22 -8.24 -2.40 15.29
CA GLU A 22 -7.28 -2.65 14.22
C GLU A 22 -5.94 -1.94 14.51
N ILE A 23 -5.97 -0.75 15.10
CA ILE A 23 -4.76 -0.04 15.58
C ILE A 23 -4.11 -0.82 16.73
N GLU A 24 -4.87 -1.37 17.67
CA GLU A 24 -4.32 -2.21 18.74
C GLU A 24 -3.68 -3.49 18.18
N ALA A 25 -4.22 -4.07 17.10
CA ALA A 25 -3.57 -5.18 16.39
C ALA A 25 -2.22 -4.77 15.80
N ILE A 26 -2.12 -3.56 15.21
CA ILE A 26 -0.82 -3.03 14.75
C ILE A 26 0.15 -2.83 15.92
N ARG A 27 -0.31 -2.35 17.09
CA ARG A 27 0.56 -2.22 18.27
C ARG A 27 1.09 -3.55 18.74
N ALA A 28 0.25 -4.59 18.74
CA ALA A 28 0.66 -5.94 19.05
C ALA A 28 1.73 -6.44 18.05
N LEU A 29 1.55 -6.17 16.74
CA LEU A 29 2.55 -6.46 15.73
C LEU A 29 3.87 -5.70 15.96
N ARG A 30 3.82 -4.42 16.35
CA ARG A 30 5.03 -3.65 16.70
C ARG A 30 5.75 -4.24 17.91
N GLY A 31 5.02 -4.70 18.92
CA GLY A 31 5.60 -5.38 20.09
C GLY A 31 6.30 -6.69 19.72
N ALA A 32 5.69 -7.49 18.85
CA ALA A 32 6.24 -8.76 18.40
C ALA A 32 7.37 -8.61 17.36
N PHE A 33 7.32 -7.57 16.52
CA PHE A 33 8.26 -7.30 15.44
C PHE A 33 8.79 -5.85 15.52
N PRO A 34 9.65 -5.52 16.50
CA PRO A 34 10.05 -4.14 16.80
C PRO A 34 10.64 -3.36 15.63
N ASN A 35 11.33 -4.05 14.70
CA ASN A 35 12.06 -3.42 13.60
C ASN A 35 11.36 -3.55 12.23
N ALA A 36 10.26 -4.31 12.14
CA ALA A 36 9.59 -4.52 10.86
C ALA A 36 8.84 -3.23 10.43
N PRO A 37 8.90 -2.81 9.16
CA PRO A 37 7.94 -1.85 8.63
C PRO A 37 6.52 -2.41 8.74
N LEU A 38 5.58 -1.60 9.23
CA LEU A 38 4.18 -2.01 9.43
C LEU A 38 3.26 -1.15 8.58
N ARG A 39 2.29 -1.77 7.92
CA ARG A 39 1.31 -1.11 7.05
C ARG A 39 -0.08 -1.57 7.44
N ILE A 40 -1.08 -0.72 7.20
CA ILE A 40 -2.49 -1.06 7.39
C ILE A 40 -3.31 -0.55 6.21
N ASP A 41 -4.25 -1.37 5.76
CA ASP A 41 -5.14 -1.10 4.62
C ASP A 41 -6.59 -1.46 4.97
N PRO A 42 -7.44 -0.47 5.35
CA PRO A 42 -8.86 -0.67 5.55
C PRO A 42 -9.72 -0.52 4.28
N ASN A 43 -9.13 -0.36 3.09
CA ASN A 43 -9.84 -0.28 1.80
C ASN A 43 -11.00 0.72 1.75
N GLY A 44 -10.78 1.89 2.32
CA GLY A 44 -11.72 2.99 2.33
C GLY A 44 -12.85 2.84 3.33
N ALA A 45 -12.80 1.84 4.22
CA ALA A 45 -13.85 1.59 5.20
C ALA A 45 -13.94 2.64 6.31
N TRP A 46 -12.86 3.39 6.58
CA TRP A 46 -12.89 4.42 7.62
C TRP A 46 -13.37 5.75 7.05
N HIS A 47 -14.21 6.44 7.83
CA HIS A 47 -14.57 7.81 7.49
C HIS A 47 -13.38 8.77 7.71
N VAL A 48 -13.37 9.89 6.97
CA VAL A 48 -12.36 10.96 7.13
C VAL A 48 -12.27 11.42 8.58
N HIS A 49 -13.39 11.72 9.23
CA HIS A 49 -13.40 12.21 10.62
C HIS A 49 -12.83 11.19 11.62
N THR A 50 -13.16 9.90 11.43
CA THR A 50 -12.63 8.80 12.24
C THR A 50 -11.12 8.67 12.05
N THR A 51 -10.66 8.70 10.80
CA THR A 51 -9.23 8.61 10.49
C THR A 51 -8.47 9.78 11.11
N LEU A 52 -8.95 11.02 10.95
CA LEU A 52 -8.33 12.21 11.54
C LEU A 52 -8.20 12.13 13.06
N ARG A 53 -9.23 11.62 13.75
CA ARG A 53 -9.20 11.40 15.21
C ARG A 53 -8.11 10.40 15.63
N LEU A 54 -7.83 9.41 14.78
CA LEU A 54 -6.93 8.30 15.08
C LEU A 54 -5.50 8.51 14.59
N LEU A 55 -5.24 9.50 13.74
CA LEU A 55 -3.89 9.83 13.25
C LEU A 55 -2.81 9.90 14.35
N PRO A 56 -3.03 10.56 15.51
CA PRO A 56 -2.01 10.65 16.55
C PRO A 56 -1.62 9.29 17.14
N GLN A 57 -2.50 8.29 17.06
CA GLN A 57 -2.22 6.95 17.55
C GLN A 57 -1.32 6.15 16.60
N MET A 58 -1.29 6.52 15.32
CA MET A 58 -0.54 5.82 14.27
C MET A 58 0.79 6.50 13.93
N GLU A 59 1.04 7.72 14.43
CA GLU A 59 2.27 8.46 14.14
C GLU A 59 3.51 7.68 14.64
N GLY A 60 4.47 7.46 13.73
CA GLY A 60 5.68 6.67 14.00
C GLY A 60 5.46 5.15 14.14
N LEU A 61 4.21 4.68 14.10
CA LEU A 61 3.89 3.25 14.21
C LEU A 61 3.99 2.53 12.86
N LEU A 62 3.53 3.21 11.80
CA LEU A 62 3.38 2.68 10.45
C LEU A 62 4.43 3.25 9.49
N GLU A 63 4.80 2.44 8.49
CA GLU A 63 5.52 2.88 7.30
C GLU A 63 4.62 3.73 6.39
N TYR A 64 3.37 3.28 6.19
CA TYR A 64 2.32 4.05 5.54
C TYR A 64 0.93 3.57 5.94
N LEU A 65 -0.06 4.45 5.73
CA LEU A 65 -1.49 4.16 5.86
C LEU A 65 -2.09 4.09 4.46
N GLU A 66 -2.60 2.93 4.06
CA GLU A 66 -3.13 2.71 2.71
C GLU A 66 -4.64 2.88 2.69
N ASP A 67 -5.16 3.65 1.74
CA ASP A 67 -6.60 3.83 1.50
C ASP A 67 -7.49 3.85 2.77
N PRO A 68 -7.28 4.76 3.75
CA PRO A 68 -8.14 4.85 4.93
C PRO A 68 -9.60 5.17 4.57
N THR A 69 -9.81 6.00 3.55
CA THR A 69 -11.12 6.46 3.07
C THR A 69 -11.20 6.35 1.55
N LEU A 70 -12.42 6.34 1.02
CA LEU A 70 -12.63 6.39 -0.42
C LEU A 70 -12.36 7.77 -1.03
N GLY A 71 -11.80 7.77 -2.24
CA GLY A 71 -11.74 8.93 -3.14
C GLY A 71 -10.62 9.93 -2.85
N ILE A 72 -10.14 10.58 -3.92
CA ILE A 72 -9.06 11.58 -3.89
C ILE A 72 -9.34 12.72 -2.89
N PRO A 73 -10.55 13.33 -2.82
CA PRO A 73 -10.78 14.44 -1.89
C PRO A 73 -10.65 14.04 -0.41
N GLY A 74 -11.16 12.86 -0.03
CA GLY A 74 -11.06 12.37 1.34
C GLY A 74 -9.61 12.06 1.72
N MET A 75 -8.87 11.41 0.82
CA MET A 75 -7.45 11.14 0.97
C MET A 75 -6.62 12.43 1.12
N ALA A 76 -6.91 13.46 0.33
CA ALA A 76 -6.26 14.78 0.43
C ALA A 76 -6.46 15.46 1.77
N VAL A 77 -7.68 15.42 2.32
CA VAL A 77 -7.97 15.97 3.65
C VAL A 77 -7.14 15.27 4.73
N ILE A 78 -7.04 13.93 4.67
CA ILE A 78 -6.27 13.15 5.66
C ILE A 78 -4.77 13.39 5.48
N GLN A 79 -4.25 13.36 4.26
CA GLN A 79 -2.83 13.55 3.97
C GLN A 79 -2.34 14.93 4.41
N ALA A 80 -3.17 15.97 4.31
CA ALA A 80 -2.84 17.32 4.78
C ALA A 80 -2.67 17.41 6.31
N ALA A 81 -3.27 16.48 7.06
CA ALA A 81 -3.24 16.46 8.52
C ALA A 81 -2.13 15.58 9.12
N THR A 82 -1.33 14.89 8.30
CA THR A 82 -0.28 13.97 8.78
C THR A 82 0.98 14.00 7.92
N LYS A 83 2.12 13.71 8.56
CA LYS A 83 3.39 13.46 7.87
C LYS A 83 3.57 12.01 7.43
N MET A 84 2.79 11.08 8.01
CA MET A 84 2.77 9.70 7.57
C MET A 84 2.28 9.65 6.11
N PRO A 85 2.99 8.96 5.22
CA PRO A 85 2.57 8.88 3.82
C PRO A 85 1.29 8.05 3.70
N LEU A 86 0.34 8.57 2.92
CA LEU A 86 -0.79 7.79 2.44
C LEU A 86 -0.42 7.05 1.17
N ALA A 87 -0.80 5.78 1.12
CA ALA A 87 -0.65 4.91 -0.04
C ALA A 87 -2.01 4.62 -0.69
N THR A 88 -2.04 4.26 -1.97
CA THR A 88 -3.29 3.85 -2.61
C THR A 88 -3.11 2.76 -3.67
N ASN A 89 -4.08 1.86 -3.73
CA ASN A 89 -4.45 1.06 -4.89
C ASN A 89 -5.94 1.22 -5.23
N MET A 90 -6.62 2.26 -4.74
CA MET A 90 -8.05 2.51 -4.98
C MET A 90 -8.32 3.85 -5.67
N CYS A 91 -7.86 4.97 -5.11
CA CYS A 91 -8.19 6.29 -5.65
C CYS A 91 -7.28 6.73 -6.81
N VAL A 92 -6.14 6.05 -7.00
CA VAL A 92 -5.26 6.20 -8.18
C VAL A 92 -4.91 4.81 -8.73
N VAL A 93 -5.70 4.36 -9.71
CA VAL A 93 -5.56 3.02 -10.35
C VAL A 93 -5.40 3.07 -11.87
N ALA A 94 -5.30 4.26 -12.44
CA ALA A 94 -5.14 4.49 -13.87
C ALA A 94 -4.41 5.82 -14.10
N PHE A 95 -3.83 6.00 -15.29
CA PHE A 95 -2.99 7.16 -15.59
C PHE A 95 -3.72 8.50 -15.54
N ASP A 96 -5.01 8.52 -15.86
CA ASP A 96 -5.88 9.70 -15.78
C ASP A 96 -6.24 10.10 -14.33
N HIS A 97 -6.07 9.20 -13.37
CA HIS A 97 -6.21 9.50 -11.94
C HIS A 97 -4.98 10.18 -11.34
N LEU A 98 -3.81 10.09 -11.98
CA LEU A 98 -2.57 10.71 -11.47
C LEU A 98 -2.66 12.25 -11.41
N PRO A 99 -3.08 12.98 -12.48
CA PRO A 99 -3.17 14.44 -12.41
C PRO A 99 -4.03 14.97 -11.25
N PRO A 100 -5.29 14.53 -11.04
CA PRO A 100 -6.08 15.02 -9.91
C PRO A 100 -5.53 14.56 -8.54
N GLY A 101 -4.95 13.36 -8.44
CA GLY A 101 -4.34 12.85 -7.21
C GLY A 101 -3.11 13.66 -6.78
N ILE A 102 -2.25 14.02 -7.74
CA ILE A 102 -1.08 14.87 -7.52
C ILE A 102 -1.50 16.29 -7.19
N ALA A 103 -2.42 16.88 -7.96
CA ALA A 103 -2.84 18.27 -7.79
C ALA A 103 -3.46 18.54 -6.41
N GLN A 104 -4.19 17.58 -5.85
CA GLN A 104 -4.77 17.67 -4.51
C GLN A 104 -3.82 17.20 -3.40
N GLY A 105 -2.64 16.67 -3.76
CA GLY A 105 -1.71 16.08 -2.81
C GLY A 105 -2.32 14.91 -2.02
N ALA A 106 -3.20 14.14 -2.65
CA ALA A 106 -4.00 13.11 -1.99
C ALA A 106 -3.20 11.90 -1.50
N VAL A 107 -2.12 11.57 -2.19
CA VAL A 107 -1.30 10.40 -1.91
C VAL A 107 0.18 10.73 -1.96
N ARG A 108 0.99 9.93 -1.27
CA ARG A 108 2.46 9.99 -1.32
C ARG A 108 3.07 8.73 -1.89
N ILE A 109 2.33 7.62 -1.90
CA ILE A 109 2.76 6.33 -2.45
C ILE A 109 1.66 5.79 -3.36
N VAL A 110 2.03 5.33 -4.56
CA VAL A 110 1.13 4.58 -5.45
C VAL A 110 1.54 3.11 -5.41
N LEU A 111 0.58 2.21 -5.24
CA LEU A 111 0.80 0.78 -5.41
C LEU A 111 0.57 0.43 -6.88
N SER A 112 1.67 0.06 -7.55
CA SER A 112 1.62 -0.47 -8.91
C SER A 112 0.97 -1.85 -8.93
N ASP A 113 0.34 -2.18 -10.05
CA ASP A 113 -0.17 -3.52 -10.32
C ASP A 113 -0.24 -3.72 -11.83
N HIS A 114 0.64 -4.56 -12.36
CA HIS A 114 0.72 -4.78 -13.80
C HIS A 114 -0.54 -5.42 -14.38
N HIS A 115 -1.40 -6.06 -13.57
CA HIS A 115 -2.63 -6.69 -14.03
C HIS A 115 -3.66 -5.66 -14.51
N TYR A 116 -3.74 -4.48 -13.88
CA TYR A 116 -4.72 -3.44 -14.24
C TYR A 116 -4.11 -2.14 -14.78
N TRP A 117 -2.81 -1.88 -14.57
CA TRP A 117 -2.13 -0.71 -15.14
C TRP A 117 -1.76 -0.86 -16.63
N GLY A 118 -1.93 -2.05 -17.22
CA GLY A 118 -1.62 -2.32 -18.63
C GLY A 118 -0.29 -3.04 -18.87
N GLY A 119 0.10 -3.95 -17.96
CA GLY A 119 1.29 -4.79 -18.09
C GLY A 119 2.60 -4.10 -17.68
N LEU A 120 3.71 -4.83 -17.83
CA LEU A 120 5.01 -4.45 -17.28
C LEU A 120 5.54 -3.12 -17.86
N ALA A 121 5.30 -2.86 -19.14
CA ALA A 121 5.74 -1.62 -19.78
C ALA A 121 5.03 -0.40 -19.19
N ALA A 122 3.71 -0.49 -18.98
CA ALA A 122 2.93 0.56 -18.35
C ALA A 122 3.31 0.76 -16.88
N SER A 123 3.56 -0.31 -16.13
CA SER A 123 4.05 -0.20 -14.75
C SER A 123 5.41 0.49 -14.64
N ARG A 124 6.33 0.26 -15.59
CA ARG A 124 7.60 1.01 -15.68
C ARG A 124 7.39 2.48 -15.99
N GLU A 125 6.39 2.82 -16.79
CA GLU A 125 6.04 4.22 -17.06
C GLU A 125 5.44 4.89 -15.82
N LEU A 126 4.52 4.23 -15.12
CA LEU A 126 4.03 4.68 -13.81
C LEU A 126 5.19 4.93 -12.84
N ALA A 127 6.17 4.03 -12.79
CA ALA A 127 7.34 4.17 -11.93
C ALA A 127 8.13 5.45 -12.23
N ARG A 128 8.35 5.79 -13.52
CA ARG A 128 9.02 7.03 -13.92
C ARG A 128 8.22 8.27 -13.57
N ILE A 129 6.90 8.23 -13.74
CA ILE A 129 6.02 9.32 -13.34
C ILE A 129 6.13 9.54 -11.83
N CYS A 130 6.06 8.46 -11.02
CA CYS A 130 6.21 8.56 -9.57
C CYS A 130 7.57 9.18 -9.20
N ALA A 131 8.66 8.74 -9.80
CA ALA A 131 9.99 9.32 -9.58
C ALA A 131 10.05 10.81 -9.95
N THR A 132 9.41 11.22 -11.05
CA THR A 132 9.40 12.61 -11.54
C THR A 132 8.64 13.54 -10.58
N TRP A 133 7.55 13.05 -9.98
CA TRP A 133 6.71 13.81 -9.06
C TRP A 133 7.06 13.61 -7.59
N GLY A 134 8.13 12.87 -7.29
CA GLY A 134 8.55 12.59 -5.91
C GLY A 134 7.58 11.71 -5.13
N LEU A 135 6.79 10.87 -5.81
CA LEU A 135 5.92 9.86 -5.19
C LEU A 135 6.70 8.56 -4.95
N GLY A 136 6.42 7.91 -3.82
CA GLY A 136 6.86 6.54 -3.57
C GLY A 136 6.11 5.54 -4.45
N LEU A 137 6.74 4.38 -4.69
CA LEU A 137 6.16 3.30 -5.48
C LEU A 137 6.27 1.99 -4.71
N SER A 138 5.12 1.35 -4.47
CA SER A 138 5.01 -0.01 -3.94
C SER A 138 4.30 -0.90 -4.99
N MET A 139 3.94 -2.13 -4.62
CA MET A 139 3.22 -3.05 -5.49
C MET A 139 2.06 -3.72 -4.75
N HIS A 140 0.87 -3.57 -5.31
CA HIS A 140 -0.34 -4.26 -4.88
C HIS A 140 -0.36 -5.70 -5.40
N SER A 141 -1.14 -6.56 -4.75
CA SER A 141 -1.44 -7.91 -5.23
C SER A 141 -2.87 -8.31 -4.89
N ASN A 142 -3.44 -9.19 -5.72
CA ASN A 142 -4.60 -10.02 -5.38
C ASN A 142 -4.14 -11.48 -5.20
N SER A 143 -5.06 -12.39 -4.91
CA SER A 143 -4.81 -13.83 -5.08
C SER A 143 -4.27 -14.08 -6.50
N HIS A 144 -3.08 -14.67 -6.57
CA HIS A 144 -2.34 -14.87 -7.82
C HIS A 144 -1.58 -16.20 -7.75
N LEU A 145 -1.10 -16.68 -8.89
CA LEU A 145 -0.29 -17.90 -9.00
C LEU A 145 1.14 -17.55 -9.45
N GLY A 146 1.97 -18.56 -9.70
CA GLY A 146 3.38 -18.41 -10.01
C GLY A 146 3.69 -17.61 -11.27
N ILE A 147 2.80 -17.61 -12.28
CA ILE A 147 2.96 -16.78 -13.49
C ILE A 147 2.97 -15.28 -13.14
N SER A 148 1.97 -14.84 -12.37
CA SER A 148 1.91 -13.46 -11.88
C SER A 148 3.07 -13.14 -10.94
N LEU A 149 3.44 -14.07 -10.05
CA LEU A 149 4.56 -13.90 -9.14
C LEU A 149 5.88 -13.67 -9.90
N ALA A 150 6.14 -14.46 -10.95
CA ALA A 150 7.32 -14.29 -11.79
C ALA A 150 7.33 -12.92 -12.50
N ALA A 151 6.18 -12.49 -13.03
CA ALA A 151 6.04 -11.18 -13.67
C ALA A 151 6.26 -10.03 -12.68
N MET A 152 5.69 -10.12 -11.47
CA MET A 152 5.89 -9.16 -10.38
C MET A 152 7.36 -9.07 -9.97
N ALA A 153 8.03 -10.21 -9.78
CA ALA A 153 9.43 -10.28 -9.39
C ALA A 153 10.35 -9.65 -10.45
N HIS A 154 10.15 -9.97 -11.73
CA HIS A 154 10.91 -9.36 -12.83
C HIS A 154 10.69 -7.85 -12.94
N LEU A 155 9.44 -7.39 -12.79
CA LEU A 155 9.13 -5.97 -12.80
C LEU A 155 9.80 -5.23 -11.65
N ALA A 156 9.67 -5.74 -10.42
CA ALA A 156 10.26 -5.13 -9.23
C ALA A 156 11.80 -5.07 -9.36
N ALA A 157 12.44 -6.17 -9.76
CA ALA A 157 13.89 -6.21 -9.96
C ALA A 157 14.40 -5.21 -11.01
N ALA A 158 13.58 -4.87 -12.02
CA ALA A 158 13.92 -3.93 -13.08
C ALA A 158 13.44 -2.49 -12.83
N THR A 159 12.89 -2.18 -11.64
CA THR A 159 12.29 -0.87 -11.33
C THR A 159 13.00 -0.22 -10.14
N PRO A 160 13.98 0.67 -10.36
CA PRO A 160 14.88 1.15 -9.30
C PRO A 160 14.21 1.89 -8.13
N ASN A 161 13.08 2.57 -8.36
CA ASN A 161 12.36 3.32 -7.34
C ASN A 161 11.22 2.53 -6.67
N LEU A 162 11.03 1.25 -7.02
CA LEU A 162 10.16 0.33 -6.30
C LEU A 162 10.93 -0.23 -5.10
N THR A 163 10.96 0.54 -4.01
CA THR A 163 11.83 0.28 -2.85
C THR A 163 11.09 -0.28 -1.64
N TYR A 164 9.76 -0.21 -1.63
CA TYR A 164 8.94 -0.88 -0.63
C TYR A 164 8.82 -2.37 -0.96
N ASP A 165 8.83 -3.23 0.08
CA ASP A 165 8.54 -4.66 -0.10
C ASP A 165 7.16 -4.84 -0.78
N CYS A 166 7.08 -5.66 -1.83
CA CYS A 166 5.85 -5.89 -2.58
C CYS A 166 4.84 -6.73 -1.80
N ASP A 167 3.54 -6.43 -1.94
CA ASP A 167 2.50 -7.30 -1.42
C ASP A 167 2.47 -8.62 -2.19
N THR A 168 2.12 -9.71 -1.50
CA THR A 168 1.82 -11.01 -2.13
C THR A 168 0.81 -11.79 -1.31
N HIS A 169 -0.07 -12.51 -1.99
CA HIS A 169 -0.99 -13.46 -1.37
C HIS A 169 -0.44 -14.90 -1.37
N TYR A 170 0.80 -15.10 -1.81
CA TYR A 170 1.41 -16.43 -1.97
C TYR A 170 1.29 -17.34 -0.73
N PRO A 171 1.49 -16.86 0.51
CA PRO A 171 1.38 -17.71 1.71
C PRO A 171 -0.03 -18.23 2.00
N TRP A 172 -1.05 -17.71 1.31
CA TRP A 172 -2.44 -18.12 1.45
C TRP A 172 -2.86 -19.14 0.38
N LEU A 173 -1.96 -19.52 -0.53
CA LEU A 173 -2.19 -20.57 -1.51
C LEU A 173 -1.97 -21.94 -0.88
N GLU A 174 -2.83 -22.90 -1.25
CA GLU A 174 -2.62 -24.31 -0.93
C GLU A 174 -1.71 -25.01 -1.95
N ASP A 175 -1.74 -24.55 -3.21
CA ASP A 175 -1.01 -25.13 -4.34
C ASP A 175 -0.69 -24.06 -5.41
N ASP A 176 0.23 -24.36 -6.33
CA ASP A 176 0.64 -23.49 -7.44
C ASP A 176 0.76 -24.29 -8.76
N LEU A 177 0.75 -23.59 -9.89
CA LEU A 177 0.88 -24.20 -11.22
C LEU A 177 2.33 -24.47 -11.65
N ILE A 178 3.32 -24.00 -10.87
CA ILE A 178 4.76 -24.13 -11.14
C ILE A 178 5.53 -24.59 -9.91
#